data_AF-A0A7S2B7C1-F1
#
_entry.id   AF-A0A7S2B7C1-F1
#
_cell.length_a   1.000
_cell.length_b   1.000
_cell.length_c   1.000
_cell.angle_alpha   90.00
_cell.angle_beta   90.00
_cell.angle_gamma   90.00
#
_symmetry.space_group_name_H-M   'P 1'
#
loop_
_entity.id
_entity.type
_entity.pdbx_description
1 polymer ?
#
loop_
_entity_poly.entity_id
_entity_poly.type
_entity_poly.pdbx_seq_one_letter_code
_entity_poly.pdbx_strand_id
1 'polypeptide(L)'
;SIQANRETMTAAACAVGILGRISQSWTENWDLLDERVATGMQPTITLRFTSFEFLLYANTVYLLVTLSLYQYMKQRKEGLNDKLLKRIIFYYNAICVGLAGYVVYAMVSYKVTVDAGSFVCNTSAKPNTPETQYIAFVFWIFYAQKFWEFMDTWFFLLRRSFRQVTFLHIFHHSSITFVVGSILRFDYSGDMFLPIFLNACVHVLMYSHYLVTAMGIKSWWRQYLTTLQLLQFCAISMQSGLAWSRGPSCGSPDWSKVGMMCYMGSMLWLFARFFYHRYIKNDDRIGLEGVITTKAFDPQYASFHGTVELNESGCAQIVLPESAKSVMKRTPSKVNVMYLLTPVGARMPDLFVSREVFTKNTDATAEGIQEANSSASFAVAGGAANKKVCWQFTCEHVSKKVTSNNRPQLPCCKSAQ
;
A
#
# COMPACT_ATOMS: atom_id res chain seq x y z
N SER A 1 -44.95 38.56 13.91
CA SER A 1 -44.45 38.51 12.52
C SER A 1 -43.11 37.78 12.39
N ILE A 2 -42.13 37.98 13.27
CA ILE A 2 -40.82 37.28 13.23
C ILE A 2 -40.94 35.77 13.53
N GLN A 3 -41.85 35.37 14.41
CA GLN A 3 -42.07 33.97 14.79
C GLN A 3 -42.78 33.18 13.67
N ALA A 4 -43.76 33.81 13.00
CA ALA A 4 -44.40 33.26 11.81
C ALA A 4 -43.41 33.11 10.63
N ASN A 5 -42.47 34.06 10.45
CA ASN A 5 -41.41 33.94 9.44
C ASN A 5 -40.43 32.78 9.74
N ARG A 6 -40.14 32.51 11.02
CA ARG A 6 -39.33 31.34 11.42
C ARG A 6 -40.05 30.02 11.15
N GLU A 7 -41.35 29.97 11.41
CA GLU A 7 -42.19 28.79 11.16
C GLU A 7 -42.42 28.54 9.66
N THR A 8 -42.54 29.58 8.83
CA THR A 8 -42.58 29.41 7.36
C THR A 8 -41.23 29.02 6.77
N MET A 9 -40.11 29.51 7.32
CA MET A 9 -38.77 29.06 6.88
C MET A 9 -38.45 27.62 7.31
N THR A 10 -38.89 27.20 8.50
CA THR A 10 -38.76 25.78 8.91
C THR A 10 -39.72 24.86 8.17
N ALA A 11 -40.93 25.31 7.83
CA ALA A 11 -41.86 24.55 7.00
C ALA A 11 -41.37 24.41 5.54
N ALA A 12 -40.79 25.46 4.96
CA ALA A 12 -40.15 25.40 3.64
C ALA A 12 -38.90 24.50 3.64
N ALA A 13 -38.10 24.53 4.72
CA ALA A 13 -36.95 23.64 4.89
C ALA A 13 -37.35 22.16 5.11
N CYS A 14 -38.52 21.89 5.68
CA CYS A 14 -39.06 20.53 5.84
C CYS A 14 -39.68 19.97 4.54
N ALA A 15 -40.11 20.82 3.60
CA ALA A 15 -40.68 20.39 2.31
C ALA A 15 -39.61 19.89 1.33
N VAL A 16 -38.34 20.24 1.57
CA VAL A 16 -37.21 19.90 0.72
C VAL A 16 -36.44 18.77 1.41
N GLY A 17 -36.68 17.52 1.01
CA GLY A 17 -35.93 16.36 1.55
C GLY A 17 -34.40 16.51 1.38
N ILE A 18 -33.62 15.60 1.98
CA ILE A 18 -32.13 15.64 1.95
C ILE A 18 -31.58 15.91 0.53
N LEU A 19 -32.15 15.26 -0.48
CA LEU A 19 -31.76 15.46 -1.88
C LEU A 19 -32.05 16.87 -2.39
N GLY A 20 -33.16 17.46 -1.99
CA GLY A 20 -33.49 18.83 -2.36
C GLY A 20 -32.56 19.85 -1.70
N ARG A 21 -32.15 19.64 -0.44
CA ARG A 21 -31.16 20.50 0.24
C ARG A 21 -29.81 20.46 -0.47
N ILE A 22 -29.39 19.26 -0.89
CA ILE A 22 -28.16 19.07 -1.68
C ILE A 22 -28.28 19.77 -3.04
N SER A 23 -29.40 19.58 -3.75
CA SER A 23 -29.63 20.17 -5.07
C SER A 23 -29.70 21.69 -5.03
N GLN A 24 -30.36 22.24 -4.02
CA GLN A 24 -30.43 23.69 -3.79
C GLN A 24 -29.03 24.23 -3.51
N SER A 25 -28.29 23.61 -2.58
CA SER A 25 -26.91 23.99 -2.29
C SER A 25 -26.02 23.93 -3.53
N TRP A 26 -26.18 22.92 -4.38
CA TRP A 26 -25.43 22.82 -5.64
C TRP A 26 -25.69 24.03 -6.53
N THR A 27 -26.96 24.35 -6.79
CA THR A 27 -27.37 25.43 -7.69
C THR A 27 -26.89 26.79 -7.17
N GLU A 28 -27.16 27.10 -5.90
CA GLU A 28 -26.74 28.37 -5.27
C GLU A 28 -25.22 28.56 -5.31
N ASN A 29 -24.43 27.50 -5.14
CA ASN A 29 -22.98 27.61 -5.14
C ASN A 29 -22.38 27.79 -6.53
N TRP A 30 -23.07 27.35 -7.58
CA TRP A 30 -22.72 27.68 -8.96
C TRP A 30 -22.98 29.15 -9.27
N ASP A 31 -24.16 29.66 -8.89
CA ASP A 31 -24.48 31.08 -9.06
C ASP A 31 -23.46 31.97 -8.33
N LEU A 32 -23.11 31.62 -7.09
CA LEU A 32 -22.08 32.31 -6.31
C LEU A 32 -20.69 32.19 -6.93
N LEU A 33 -20.36 31.06 -7.56
CA LEU A 33 -19.09 30.90 -8.26
C LEU A 33 -19.03 31.83 -9.47
N ASP A 34 -20.09 31.86 -10.27
CA ASP A 34 -20.17 32.72 -11.46
C ASP A 34 -20.08 34.20 -11.09
N GLU A 35 -20.74 34.61 -10.00
CA GLU A 35 -20.60 35.95 -9.44
C GLU A 35 -19.15 36.26 -9.01
N ARG A 36 -18.50 35.35 -8.26
CA ARG A 36 -17.10 35.53 -7.84
C ARG A 36 -16.13 35.60 -9.02
N VAL A 37 -16.41 34.87 -10.10
CA VAL A 37 -15.61 34.91 -11.33
C VAL A 37 -15.84 36.24 -12.06
N ALA A 38 -17.08 36.68 -12.22
CA ALA A 38 -17.43 37.93 -12.91
C ALA A 38 -16.87 39.17 -12.17
N THR A 39 -16.88 39.14 -10.85
CA THR A 39 -16.37 40.24 -9.99
C THR A 39 -14.86 40.20 -9.76
N GLY A 40 -14.16 39.17 -10.24
CA GLY A 40 -12.72 38.99 -9.99
C GLY A 40 -12.37 38.71 -8.52
N MET A 41 -13.34 38.22 -7.73
CA MET A 41 -13.15 37.79 -6.34
C MET A 41 -12.61 36.37 -6.21
N GLN A 42 -12.78 35.55 -7.26
CA GLN A 42 -12.28 34.18 -7.29
C GLN A 42 -10.76 34.16 -7.52
N PRO A 43 -9.97 33.48 -6.66
CA PRO A 43 -8.54 33.29 -6.92
C PRO A 43 -8.34 32.55 -8.24
N THR A 44 -7.73 33.20 -9.24
CA THR A 44 -7.58 32.63 -10.59
C THR A 44 -6.84 31.29 -10.60
N ILE A 45 -5.97 31.05 -9.61
CA ILE A 45 -5.25 29.79 -9.45
C ILE A 45 -6.19 28.60 -9.19
N THR A 46 -7.28 28.78 -8.43
CA THR A 46 -8.21 27.68 -8.08
C THR A 46 -9.07 27.25 -9.27
N LEU A 47 -9.14 28.08 -10.30
CA LEU A 47 -9.81 27.76 -11.58
C LEU A 47 -8.90 26.98 -12.53
N ARG A 48 -7.58 27.03 -12.34
CA ARG A 48 -6.64 26.34 -13.24
C ARG A 48 -6.73 24.84 -13.03
N PHE A 49 -6.95 24.12 -14.13
CA PHE A 49 -7.02 22.66 -14.17
C PHE A 49 -8.16 22.05 -13.33
N THR A 50 -9.19 22.81 -12.98
CA THR A 50 -10.35 22.30 -12.22
C THR A 50 -11.61 22.11 -13.07
N SER A 51 -11.56 22.37 -14.40
CA SER A 51 -12.73 22.18 -15.26
C SER A 51 -13.11 20.72 -15.37
N PHE A 52 -14.42 20.44 -15.44
CA PHE A 52 -14.92 19.07 -15.62
C PHE A 52 -14.34 18.41 -16.86
N GLU A 53 -14.23 19.15 -17.97
CA GLU A 53 -13.60 18.68 -19.19
C GLU A 53 -12.13 18.28 -18.97
N PHE A 54 -11.36 19.13 -18.30
CA PHE A 54 -9.96 18.82 -17.98
C PHE A 54 -9.86 17.61 -17.04
N LEU A 55 -10.70 17.54 -16.02
CA LEU A 55 -10.73 16.43 -15.05
C LEU A 55 -11.04 15.10 -15.73
N LEU A 56 -12.02 15.09 -16.63
CA LEU A 56 -12.36 13.92 -17.44
C LEU A 56 -11.19 13.54 -18.35
N TYR A 57 -10.65 14.50 -19.09
CA TYR A 57 -9.51 14.27 -19.98
C TYR A 57 -8.29 13.71 -19.24
N ALA A 58 -7.89 14.34 -18.13
CA ALA A 58 -6.74 13.92 -17.33
C ALA A 58 -6.92 12.49 -16.78
N ASN A 59 -8.11 12.16 -16.30
CA ASN A 59 -8.41 10.81 -15.81
C ASN A 59 -8.48 9.77 -16.93
N THR A 60 -9.06 10.12 -18.08
CA THR A 60 -9.04 9.24 -19.26
C THR A 60 -7.61 8.97 -19.71
N VAL A 61 -6.75 9.98 -19.79
CA VAL A 61 -5.32 9.81 -20.11
C VAL A 61 -4.64 8.92 -19.08
N TYR A 62 -4.85 9.17 -17.79
CA TYR A 62 -4.29 8.34 -16.72
C TYR A 62 -4.66 6.86 -16.87
N LEU A 63 -5.95 6.56 -17.10
CA LEU A 63 -6.43 5.20 -17.27
C LEU A 63 -5.89 4.55 -18.55
N LEU A 64 -5.88 5.27 -19.68
CA LEU A 64 -5.35 4.77 -20.95
C LEU A 64 -3.85 4.45 -20.87
N VAL A 65 -3.06 5.34 -20.27
CA VAL A 65 -1.62 5.13 -20.05
C VAL A 65 -1.41 3.94 -19.11
N THR A 66 -2.19 3.85 -18.03
CA THR A 66 -2.13 2.72 -17.08
C THR A 66 -2.43 1.39 -17.76
N LEU A 67 -3.49 1.32 -18.58
CA LEU A 67 -3.86 0.12 -19.32
C LEU A 67 -2.80 -0.26 -20.36
N SER A 68 -2.30 0.73 -21.12
CA SER A 68 -1.26 0.53 -22.13
C SER A 68 0.04 0.02 -21.51
N LEU A 69 0.49 0.65 -20.41
CA LEU A 69 1.67 0.21 -19.66
C LEU A 69 1.47 -1.18 -19.05
N TYR A 70 0.28 -1.48 -18.52
CA TYR A 70 -0.03 -2.80 -17.99
C TYR A 70 0.07 -3.89 -19.07
N GLN A 71 -0.55 -3.66 -20.24
CA GLN A 71 -0.49 -4.60 -21.36
C GLN A 71 0.94 -4.82 -21.85
N TYR A 72 1.71 -3.73 -22.02
CA TYR A 72 3.10 -3.80 -22.44
C TYR A 72 3.98 -4.54 -21.42
N MET A 73 3.88 -4.19 -20.14
CA MET A 73 4.71 -4.79 -19.08
C MET A 73 4.30 -6.22 -18.74
N LYS A 74 3.06 -6.64 -19.03
CA LYS A 74 2.59 -8.02 -18.86
C LYS A 74 3.31 -8.98 -19.83
N GLN A 75 3.66 -8.51 -21.03
CA GLN A 75 4.38 -9.30 -22.05
C GLN A 75 5.88 -9.46 -21.74
N ARG A 76 6.46 -8.59 -20.90
CA ARG A 76 7.88 -8.66 -20.54
C ARG A 76 8.15 -9.73 -19.49
N LYS A 77 9.34 -10.36 -19.54
CA LYS A 77 9.78 -11.34 -18.54
C LYS A 77 10.10 -10.67 -17.19
N GLU A 78 10.76 -9.53 -17.22
CA GLU A 78 11.20 -8.80 -16.03
C GLU A 78 10.75 -7.33 -16.09
N GLY A 79 10.64 -6.70 -14.91
CA GLY A 79 10.42 -5.26 -14.80
C GLY A 79 11.65 -4.48 -15.23
N LEU A 80 11.48 -3.20 -15.53
CA LEU A 80 12.59 -2.29 -15.75
C LEU A 80 13.35 -2.12 -14.42
N ASN A 81 14.60 -2.58 -14.38
CA ASN A 81 15.44 -2.54 -13.18
C ASN A 81 16.68 -1.65 -13.40
N ASP A 82 16.54 -0.64 -14.25
CA ASP A 82 17.64 0.22 -14.66
C ASP A 82 18.05 1.17 -13.52
N LYS A 83 19.36 1.40 -13.40
CA LYS A 83 19.91 2.40 -12.45
C LYS A 83 19.33 3.80 -12.68
N LEU A 84 18.93 4.11 -13.92
CA LEU A 84 18.25 5.37 -14.24
C LEU A 84 16.85 5.43 -13.62
N LEU A 85 16.03 4.39 -13.78
CA LEU A 85 14.68 4.35 -13.23
C LEU A 85 14.68 4.46 -11.69
N LYS A 86 15.62 3.78 -11.02
CA LYS A 86 15.78 3.90 -9.55
C LYS A 86 16.09 5.34 -9.12
N ARG A 87 16.96 6.04 -9.86
CA ARG A 87 17.28 7.46 -9.60
C ARG A 87 16.07 8.35 -9.84
N ILE A 88 15.32 8.13 -10.92
CA ILE A 88 14.08 8.87 -11.20
C ILE A 88 13.08 8.70 -10.06
N ILE A 89 12.82 7.46 -9.62
CA ILE A 89 11.91 7.16 -8.51
C ILE A 89 12.39 7.81 -7.21
N PHE A 90 13.71 7.83 -6.96
CA PHE A 90 14.28 8.49 -5.79
C PHE A 90 13.99 10.00 -5.79
N TYR A 91 14.31 10.71 -6.87
CA TYR A 91 14.03 12.15 -6.98
C TYR A 91 12.54 12.45 -6.98
N TYR A 92 11.74 11.62 -7.63
CA TYR A 92 10.29 11.72 -7.60
C TYR A 92 9.75 11.66 -6.16
N ASN A 93 10.13 10.64 -5.38
CA ASN A 93 9.69 10.54 -3.99
C ASN A 93 10.20 11.72 -3.14
N ALA A 94 11.41 12.22 -3.40
CA ALA A 94 11.97 13.38 -2.71
C ALA A 94 11.16 14.65 -3.00
N ILE A 95 10.75 14.86 -4.25
CA ILE A 95 9.85 15.94 -4.66
C ILE A 95 8.50 15.78 -3.97
N CYS A 96 7.93 14.57 -3.91
CA CYS A 96 6.66 14.34 -3.23
C CYS A 96 6.73 14.68 -1.73
N VAL A 97 7.81 14.29 -1.04
CA VAL A 97 8.05 14.67 0.37
C VAL A 97 8.19 16.19 0.50
N GLY A 98 8.98 16.83 -0.36
CA GLY A 98 9.20 18.27 -0.33
C GLY A 98 7.93 19.08 -0.55
N LEU A 99 7.13 18.72 -1.56
CA LEU A 99 5.87 19.39 -1.86
C LEU A 99 4.82 19.16 -0.76
N ALA A 100 4.65 17.91 -0.28
CA ALA A 100 3.73 17.63 0.81
C ALA A 100 4.17 18.32 2.11
N GLY A 101 5.48 18.35 2.38
CA GLY A 101 6.07 19.06 3.51
C GLY A 101 5.88 20.57 3.42
N TYR A 102 6.00 21.16 2.23
CA TYR A 102 5.69 22.56 1.99
C TYR A 102 4.22 22.86 2.29
N VAL A 103 3.28 22.02 1.82
CA VAL A 103 1.84 22.19 2.13
C VAL A 103 1.61 22.15 3.64
N VAL A 104 2.17 21.16 4.35
CA VAL A 104 2.07 21.08 5.83
C VAL A 104 2.62 22.34 6.49
N TYR A 105 3.82 22.76 6.12
CA TYR A 105 4.47 23.96 6.68
C TYR A 105 3.66 25.24 6.41
N ALA A 106 3.20 25.43 5.18
CA ALA A 106 2.42 26.60 4.76
C ALA A 106 1.08 26.67 5.49
N MET A 107 0.43 25.53 5.72
CA MET A 107 -0.83 25.45 6.45
C MET A 107 -0.64 25.68 7.96
N VAL A 108 0.40 25.11 8.57
CA VAL A 108 0.72 25.36 9.99
C VAL A 108 1.06 26.82 10.22
N SER A 109 1.91 27.41 9.36
CA SER A 109 2.25 28.83 9.45
C SER A 109 1.02 29.71 9.29
N TYR A 110 0.11 29.41 8.36
CA TYR A 110 -1.17 30.12 8.23
C TYR A 110 -2.02 30.05 9.50
N LYS A 111 -2.19 28.86 10.11
CA LYS A 111 -2.96 28.72 11.36
C LYS A 111 -2.32 29.43 12.56
N VAL A 112 -0.99 29.49 12.62
CA VAL A 112 -0.28 30.13 13.75
C VAL A 112 -0.26 31.65 13.61
N THR A 113 -0.16 32.17 12.38
CA THR A 113 0.11 33.61 12.15
C THR A 113 -1.10 34.41 11.67
N VAL A 114 -2.07 33.77 11.01
CA VAL A 114 -3.21 34.45 10.38
C VAL A 114 -4.51 34.12 11.11
N ASP A 115 -4.84 32.85 11.24
CA ASP A 115 -6.12 32.41 11.80
C ASP A 115 -5.96 31.16 12.67
N ALA A 116 -5.95 31.34 13.98
CA ALA A 116 -5.94 30.23 14.93
C ALA A 116 -7.25 29.42 14.97
N GLY A 117 -8.25 29.77 14.14
CA GLY A 117 -9.64 29.31 14.17
C GLY A 117 -9.87 27.80 14.19
N SER A 118 -11.14 27.41 14.17
CA SER A 118 -11.59 26.01 14.33
C SER A 118 -11.07 25.06 13.22
N PHE A 119 -11.28 23.76 13.41
CA PHE A 119 -11.13 22.75 12.34
C PHE A 119 -12.49 22.35 11.73
N VAL A 120 -13.58 22.90 12.24
CA VAL A 120 -14.96 22.66 11.79
C VAL A 120 -15.70 23.99 11.71
N CYS A 121 -16.53 24.19 10.69
CA CYS A 121 -17.25 25.43 10.44
C CYS A 121 -16.33 26.62 10.16
N ASN A 122 -15.21 26.40 9.48
CA ASN A 122 -14.39 27.48 9.00
C ASN A 122 -15.11 28.17 7.85
N THR A 123 -15.40 29.46 8.05
CA THR A 123 -15.90 30.28 6.95
C THR A 123 -14.81 30.38 5.90
N SER A 124 -15.19 30.31 4.64
CA SER A 124 -14.25 30.65 3.56
C SER A 124 -13.73 32.05 3.83
N ALA A 125 -12.41 32.20 3.81
CA ALA A 125 -11.75 33.47 4.06
C ALA A 125 -12.26 34.53 3.07
N LYS A 126 -12.30 35.80 3.51
CA LYS A 126 -12.86 36.90 2.72
C LYS A 126 -12.24 36.89 1.32
N PRO A 127 -13.05 36.89 0.24
CA PRO A 127 -12.51 36.92 -1.11
C PRO A 127 -11.57 38.11 -1.29
N ASN A 128 -10.50 37.92 -2.07
CA ASN A 128 -9.49 38.95 -2.40
C ASN A 128 -8.58 39.48 -1.28
N THR A 129 -8.42 38.79 -0.14
CA THR A 129 -7.31 39.13 0.77
C THR A 129 -6.01 38.40 0.38
N PRO A 130 -4.82 38.97 0.65
CA PRO A 130 -3.53 38.31 0.38
C PRO A 130 -3.41 36.94 1.04
N GLU A 131 -3.94 36.80 2.26
CA GLU A 131 -3.91 35.57 3.04
C GLU A 131 -4.79 34.49 2.39
N THR A 132 -5.96 34.89 1.88
CA THR A 132 -6.89 34.02 1.16
C THR A 132 -6.29 33.53 -0.16
N GLN A 133 -5.60 34.41 -0.89
CA GLN A 133 -4.90 34.04 -2.12
C GLN A 133 -3.73 33.08 -1.83
N TYR A 134 -3.00 33.31 -0.74
CA TYR A 134 -1.91 32.45 -0.31
C TYR A 134 -2.40 31.03 0.04
N ILE A 135 -3.44 30.90 0.90
CA ILE A 135 -3.95 29.58 1.26
C ILE A 135 -4.60 28.87 0.07
N ALA A 136 -5.28 29.60 -0.82
CA ALA A 136 -5.82 29.06 -2.07
C ALA A 136 -4.72 28.52 -2.99
N PHE A 137 -3.57 29.19 -3.06
CA PHE A 137 -2.40 28.71 -3.79
C PHE A 137 -1.83 27.43 -3.16
N VAL A 138 -1.74 27.35 -1.82
CA VAL A 138 -1.30 26.14 -1.11
C VAL A 138 -2.24 24.96 -1.36
N PHE A 139 -3.56 25.19 -1.34
CA PHE A 139 -4.55 24.15 -1.67
C PHE A 139 -4.43 23.71 -3.14
N TRP A 140 -4.13 24.65 -4.03
CA TRP A 140 -3.87 24.34 -5.43
C TRP A 140 -2.58 23.52 -5.61
N ILE A 141 -1.52 23.77 -4.85
CA ILE A 141 -0.31 22.92 -4.86
C ILE A 141 -0.68 21.50 -4.45
N PHE A 142 -1.42 21.34 -3.35
CA PHE A 142 -1.93 20.03 -2.93
C PHE A 142 -2.74 19.33 -4.04
N TYR A 143 -3.60 20.07 -4.73
CA TYR A 143 -4.38 19.56 -5.85
C TYR A 143 -3.50 19.15 -7.03
N ALA A 144 -2.52 19.98 -7.42
CA ALA A 144 -1.57 19.68 -8.48
C ALA A 144 -0.77 18.41 -8.18
N GLN A 145 -0.42 18.17 -6.90
CA GLN A 145 0.24 16.94 -6.48
C GLN A 145 -0.60 15.69 -6.84
N LYS A 146 -1.94 15.75 -6.83
CA LYS A 146 -2.76 14.56 -7.16
C LYS A 146 -2.57 14.06 -8.59
N PHE A 147 -2.26 14.95 -9.53
CA PHE A 147 -1.86 14.56 -10.87
C PHE A 147 -0.42 14.05 -10.93
N TRP A 148 0.48 14.66 -10.16
CA TRP A 148 1.86 14.17 -10.04
C TRP A 148 1.91 12.74 -9.50
N GLU A 149 1.04 12.42 -8.55
CA GLU A 149 0.90 11.10 -7.92
C GLU A 149 0.40 10.01 -8.89
N PHE A 150 -0.10 10.35 -10.09
CA PHE A 150 -0.38 9.34 -11.14
C PHE A 150 0.87 8.55 -11.53
N MET A 151 2.04 9.16 -11.40
CA MET A 151 3.31 8.51 -11.67
C MET A 151 3.58 7.32 -10.74
N ASP A 152 2.98 7.28 -9.53
CA ASP A 152 3.10 6.12 -8.63
C ASP A 152 2.64 4.83 -9.33
N THR A 153 1.46 4.89 -9.95
CA THR A 153 0.88 3.77 -10.69
C THR A 153 1.80 3.35 -11.82
N TRP A 154 2.30 4.31 -12.59
CA TRP A 154 3.16 4.03 -13.72
C TRP A 154 4.51 3.44 -13.29
N PHE A 155 5.12 3.92 -12.20
CA PHE A 155 6.33 3.34 -11.65
C PHE A 155 6.12 1.92 -11.08
N PHE A 156 4.95 1.63 -10.51
CA PHE A 156 4.61 0.26 -10.10
C PHE A 156 4.51 -0.66 -11.31
N LEU A 157 3.87 -0.22 -12.40
CA LEU A 157 3.77 -0.99 -13.64
C LEU A 157 5.13 -1.21 -14.30
N LEU A 158 5.95 -0.17 -14.43
CA LEU A 158 7.29 -0.23 -15.03
C LEU A 158 8.22 -1.18 -14.26
N ARG A 159 8.09 -1.26 -12.93
CA ARG A 159 8.83 -2.23 -12.09
C ARG A 159 8.19 -3.62 -12.03
N ARG A 160 7.10 -3.84 -12.77
CA ARG A 160 6.31 -5.08 -12.75
C ARG A 160 5.73 -5.42 -11.38
N SER A 161 5.56 -4.43 -10.51
CA SER A 161 4.96 -4.57 -9.19
C SER A 161 3.43 -4.55 -9.29
N PHE A 162 2.85 -5.44 -10.10
CA PHE A 162 1.41 -5.48 -10.34
C PHE A 162 0.57 -5.66 -9.08
N ARG A 163 1.17 -6.24 -8.03
CA ARG A 163 0.49 -6.37 -6.74
C ARG A 163 0.15 -4.99 -6.15
N GLN A 164 0.94 -3.95 -6.43
CA GLN A 164 0.72 -2.57 -5.98
C GLN A 164 -0.29 -1.79 -6.81
N VAL A 165 -0.66 -2.27 -7.99
CA VAL A 165 -1.59 -1.57 -8.89
C VAL A 165 -2.95 -2.24 -8.82
N THR A 166 -3.85 -1.62 -8.10
CA THR A 166 -4.97 -2.33 -7.50
C THR A 166 -6.26 -1.57 -7.66
N PHE A 167 -7.42 -2.24 -7.49
CA PHE A 167 -8.68 -1.53 -7.54
C PHE A 167 -8.70 -0.32 -6.58
N LEU A 168 -8.31 -0.51 -5.31
CA LEU A 168 -8.25 0.58 -4.34
C LEU A 168 -7.31 1.71 -4.81
N HIS A 169 -6.12 1.38 -5.31
CA HIS A 169 -5.13 2.36 -5.77
C HIS A 169 -5.64 3.13 -6.98
N ILE A 170 -6.10 2.44 -8.02
CA ILE A 170 -6.61 3.06 -9.25
C ILE A 170 -7.88 3.87 -8.96
N PHE A 171 -8.81 3.30 -8.20
CA PHE A 171 -10.02 3.99 -7.75
C PHE A 171 -9.64 5.29 -7.05
N HIS A 172 -8.84 5.23 -5.98
CA HIS A 172 -8.39 6.41 -5.24
C HIS A 172 -7.73 7.46 -6.13
N HIS A 173 -6.70 7.12 -6.91
CA HIS A 173 -5.99 8.11 -7.73
C HIS A 173 -6.90 8.73 -8.78
N SER A 174 -7.77 7.94 -9.42
CA SER A 174 -8.71 8.49 -10.40
C SER A 174 -9.81 9.35 -9.76
N SER A 175 -10.40 8.92 -8.64
CA SER A 175 -11.49 9.64 -7.99
C SER A 175 -11.02 10.87 -7.22
N ILE A 176 -9.85 10.82 -6.57
CA ILE A 176 -9.40 11.92 -5.70
C ILE A 176 -9.15 13.20 -6.48
N THR A 177 -8.60 13.10 -7.70
CA THR A 177 -8.39 14.26 -8.58
C THR A 177 -9.73 14.90 -8.94
N PHE A 178 -10.75 14.09 -9.24
CA PHE A 178 -12.09 14.57 -9.55
C PHE A 178 -12.76 15.22 -8.33
N VAL A 179 -12.73 14.56 -7.17
CA VAL A 179 -13.35 15.05 -5.93
C VAL A 179 -12.72 16.38 -5.49
N VAL A 180 -11.39 16.44 -5.38
CA VAL A 180 -10.70 17.66 -4.94
C VAL A 180 -10.86 18.78 -5.97
N GLY A 181 -10.71 18.48 -7.27
CA GLY A 181 -10.86 19.49 -8.33
C GLY A 181 -12.27 20.08 -8.39
N SER A 182 -13.30 19.26 -8.15
CA SER A 182 -14.70 19.72 -8.10
C SER A 182 -14.94 20.63 -6.89
N ILE A 183 -14.36 20.32 -5.72
CA ILE A 183 -14.60 21.10 -4.48
C ILE A 183 -13.77 22.39 -4.44
N LEU A 184 -12.52 22.37 -4.93
CA LEU A 184 -11.57 23.49 -4.83
C LEU A 184 -12.08 24.80 -5.44
N ARG A 185 -13.00 24.71 -6.41
CA ARG A 185 -13.66 25.87 -7.03
C ARG A 185 -14.57 26.63 -6.07
N PHE A 186 -15.18 25.91 -5.14
CA PHE A 186 -16.20 26.43 -4.23
C PHE A 186 -15.64 26.66 -2.83
N ASP A 187 -14.64 25.88 -2.41
CA ASP A 187 -13.98 26.02 -1.12
C ASP A 187 -12.46 25.92 -1.25
N TYR A 188 -11.78 27.07 -1.12
CA TYR A 188 -10.33 27.22 -1.29
C TYR A 188 -9.62 27.79 -0.04
N SER A 189 -10.30 27.87 1.10
CA SER A 189 -9.72 28.41 2.35
C SER A 189 -10.42 27.94 3.63
N GLY A 190 -11.64 27.41 3.54
CA GLY A 190 -12.49 27.05 4.68
C GLY A 190 -12.27 25.62 5.16
N ASP A 191 -13.35 24.82 5.20
CA ASP A 191 -13.35 23.49 5.84
C ASP A 191 -12.52 22.45 5.07
N MET A 192 -12.13 22.72 3.82
CA MET A 192 -11.12 21.95 3.08
C MET A 192 -9.73 21.95 3.73
N PHE A 193 -9.48 22.81 4.72
CA PHE A 193 -8.21 22.86 5.45
C PHE A 193 -7.86 21.53 6.15
N LEU A 194 -8.75 20.97 6.97
CA LEU A 194 -8.44 19.75 7.72
C LEU A 194 -8.19 18.53 6.81
N PRO A 195 -8.99 18.25 5.77
CA PRO A 195 -8.74 17.15 4.85
C PRO A 195 -7.39 17.25 4.13
N ILE A 196 -7.05 18.45 3.64
CA ILE A 196 -5.80 18.71 2.94
C ILE A 196 -4.61 18.54 3.90
N PHE A 197 -4.72 19.12 5.10
CA PHE A 197 -3.66 19.05 6.11
C PHE A 197 -3.35 17.61 6.52
N LEU A 198 -4.37 16.84 6.90
CA LEU A 198 -4.17 15.46 7.33
C LEU A 198 -3.62 14.59 6.19
N ASN A 199 -4.11 14.79 4.96
CA ASN A 199 -3.58 14.05 3.81
C ASN A 199 -2.13 14.40 3.53
N ALA A 200 -1.76 15.68 3.56
CA ALA A 200 -0.38 16.12 3.35
C ALA A 200 0.56 15.52 4.42
N CYS A 201 0.17 15.51 5.69
CA CYS A 201 0.92 14.87 6.78
C CYS A 201 1.14 13.37 6.51
N VAL A 202 0.08 12.64 6.14
CA VAL A 202 0.19 11.21 5.80
C VAL A 202 1.07 10.99 4.57
N HIS A 203 0.98 11.86 3.55
CA HIS A 203 1.79 11.77 2.34
C HIS A 203 3.27 12.05 2.61
N VAL A 204 3.61 13.02 3.47
CA VAL A 204 4.99 13.21 3.96
C VAL A 204 5.53 11.91 4.53
N LEU A 205 4.79 11.25 5.42
CA LEU A 205 5.23 10.00 6.05
C LEU A 205 5.32 8.83 5.06
N MET A 206 4.36 8.72 4.15
CA MET A 206 4.29 7.66 3.15
C MET A 206 5.42 7.75 2.12
N TYR A 207 5.68 8.93 1.55
CA TYR A 207 6.80 9.11 0.61
C TYR A 207 8.16 9.10 1.31
N SER A 208 8.24 9.55 2.56
CA SER A 208 9.47 9.38 3.37
C SER A 208 9.78 7.91 3.57
N HIS A 209 8.78 7.07 3.82
CA HIS A 209 8.95 5.62 3.86
C HIS A 209 9.46 5.06 2.50
N TYR A 210 8.95 5.54 1.37
CA TYR A 210 9.45 5.13 0.05
C TYR A 210 10.89 5.57 -0.23
N LEU A 211 11.31 6.75 0.25
CA LEU A 211 12.72 7.19 0.18
C LEU A 211 13.64 6.30 1.02
N VAL A 212 13.27 6.06 2.27
CA VAL A 212 14.06 5.24 3.21
C VAL A 212 14.19 3.80 2.70
N THR A 213 13.11 3.23 2.17
CA THR A 213 13.15 1.88 1.58
C THR A 213 13.92 1.83 0.26
N ALA A 214 13.94 2.91 -0.53
CA ALA A 214 14.80 3.01 -1.72
C ALA A 214 16.30 3.04 -1.38
N MET A 215 16.67 3.53 -0.19
CA MET A 215 18.04 3.47 0.35
C MET A 215 18.39 2.09 0.95
N GLY A 216 17.47 1.14 0.98
CA GLY A 216 17.69 -0.20 1.54
C GLY A 216 17.49 -0.30 3.07
N ILE A 217 17.02 0.77 3.70
CA ILE A 217 16.78 0.80 5.16
C ILE A 217 15.40 0.19 5.44
N LYS A 218 15.34 -0.79 6.36
CA LYS A 218 14.08 -1.38 6.81
C LYS A 218 13.34 -0.39 7.71
N SER A 219 12.14 0.02 7.32
CA SER A 219 11.29 0.90 8.11
C SER A 219 10.38 0.11 9.06
N TRP A 220 10.54 0.34 10.36
CA TRP A 220 9.74 -0.29 11.42
C TRP A 220 8.36 0.35 11.59
N TRP A 221 8.20 1.62 11.22
CA TRP A 221 6.92 2.34 11.33
C TRP A 221 5.96 2.08 10.17
N ARG A 222 6.34 1.27 9.17
CA ARG A 222 5.50 0.94 8.00
C ARG A 222 4.11 0.41 8.39
N GLN A 223 4.00 -0.25 9.54
CA GLN A 223 2.75 -0.81 10.05
C GLN A 223 1.78 0.24 10.60
N TYR A 224 2.28 1.41 11.01
CA TYR A 224 1.45 2.50 11.53
C TYR A 224 0.87 3.37 10.42
N LEU A 225 1.45 3.35 9.21
CA LEU A 225 0.99 4.16 8.08
C LEU A 225 -0.46 3.87 7.70
N THR A 226 -0.84 2.58 7.65
CA THR A 226 -2.22 2.18 7.36
C THR A 226 -3.17 2.67 8.45
N THR A 227 -2.79 2.56 9.73
CA THR A 227 -3.60 3.07 10.85
C THR A 227 -3.80 4.58 10.76
N LEU A 228 -2.75 5.34 10.41
CA LEU A 228 -2.85 6.78 10.21
C LEU A 228 -3.80 7.15 9.05
N GLN A 229 -3.78 6.40 7.95
CA GLN A 229 -4.72 6.59 6.83
C GLN A 229 -6.18 6.34 7.25
N LEU A 230 -6.44 5.29 8.03
CA LEU A 230 -7.79 5.02 8.54
C LEU A 230 -8.27 6.12 9.48
N LEU A 231 -7.39 6.55 10.41
CA LEU A 231 -7.70 7.65 11.33
C LEU A 231 -7.99 8.95 10.57
N GLN A 232 -7.24 9.25 9.50
CA GLN A 232 -7.52 10.38 8.61
C GLN A 232 -8.94 10.29 8.04
N PHE A 233 -9.35 9.16 7.46
CA PHE A 233 -10.69 9.03 6.87
C PHE A 233 -11.80 9.21 7.90
N CYS A 234 -11.62 8.65 9.10
CA CYS A 234 -12.56 8.84 10.21
C CYS A 234 -12.65 10.30 10.64
N ALA A 235 -11.52 10.99 10.80
CA ALA A 235 -11.49 12.39 11.20
C ALA A 235 -12.17 13.30 10.17
N ILE A 236 -11.91 13.11 8.88
CA ILE A 236 -12.54 13.90 7.80
C ILE A 236 -14.05 13.62 7.71
N SER A 237 -14.45 12.35 7.87
CA SER A 237 -15.87 11.97 7.89
C SER A 237 -16.60 12.62 9.06
N MET A 238 -15.97 12.61 10.24
CA MET A 238 -16.53 13.24 11.45
C MET A 238 -16.65 14.75 11.29
N GLN A 239 -15.61 15.42 10.77
CA GLN A 239 -15.65 16.86 10.46
C GLN A 239 -16.83 17.20 9.54
N SER A 240 -16.97 16.46 8.44
CA SER A 240 -18.02 16.69 7.44
C SER A 240 -19.43 16.43 8.02
N GLY A 241 -19.58 15.39 8.84
CA GLY A 241 -20.84 15.09 9.53
C GLY A 241 -21.23 16.13 10.58
N LEU A 242 -20.26 16.65 11.33
CA LEU A 242 -20.47 17.76 12.27
C LEU A 242 -20.79 19.07 11.56
N ALA A 243 -20.19 19.33 10.40
CA ALA A 243 -20.51 20.51 9.60
C ALA A 243 -21.92 20.41 9.00
N TRP A 244 -22.35 19.21 8.58
CA TRP A 244 -23.69 18.97 8.07
C TRP A 244 -24.78 19.15 9.13
N SER A 245 -24.55 18.64 10.35
CA SER A 245 -25.52 18.71 11.45
C SER A 245 -25.75 20.12 11.98
N ARG A 246 -24.76 21.01 11.85
CA ARG A 246 -24.87 22.43 12.21
C ARG A 246 -25.57 23.29 11.16
N GLY A 247 -25.90 22.73 10.00
CA GLY A 247 -26.68 23.40 8.96
C GLY A 247 -25.86 24.04 7.83
N PRO A 248 -26.54 24.72 6.90
CA PRO A 248 -25.91 25.27 5.68
C PRO A 248 -24.90 26.39 5.96
N SER A 249 -25.05 27.13 7.06
CA SER A 249 -24.19 28.27 7.41
C SER A 249 -22.81 27.88 7.96
N CYS A 250 -22.58 26.59 8.24
CA CYS A 250 -21.32 26.10 8.76
C CYS A 250 -20.45 25.53 7.64
N GLY A 251 -19.32 26.19 7.35
CA GLY A 251 -18.24 25.60 6.55
C GLY A 251 -18.46 25.58 5.03
N SER A 252 -18.04 24.50 4.40
CA SER A 252 -18.17 24.28 2.95
C SER A 252 -19.65 24.19 2.51
N PRO A 253 -19.93 24.17 1.20
CA PRO A 253 -21.27 23.87 0.68
C PRO A 253 -21.82 22.52 1.17
N ASP A 254 -23.14 22.43 1.33
CA ASP A 254 -23.80 21.20 1.80
C ASP A 254 -23.61 20.02 0.84
N TRP A 255 -23.62 20.27 -0.48
CA TRP A 255 -23.33 19.23 -1.46
C TRP A 255 -21.89 18.69 -1.32
N SER A 256 -20.91 19.53 -0.99
CA SER A 256 -19.51 19.12 -0.85
C SER A 256 -19.28 18.38 0.46
N LYS A 257 -19.96 18.75 1.55
CA LYS A 257 -19.97 17.99 2.81
C LYS A 257 -20.45 16.56 2.58
N VAL A 258 -21.61 16.41 1.94
CA VAL A 258 -22.18 15.08 1.66
C VAL A 258 -21.30 14.31 0.69
N GLY A 259 -20.80 14.95 -0.37
CA GLY A 259 -19.86 14.34 -1.31
C GLY A 259 -18.60 13.82 -0.62
N MET A 260 -18.02 14.60 0.30
CA MET A 260 -16.85 14.20 1.10
C MET A 260 -17.18 13.04 2.04
N MET A 261 -18.34 13.05 2.70
CA MET A 261 -18.79 11.92 3.54
C MET A 261 -18.97 10.65 2.72
N CYS A 262 -19.61 10.72 1.56
CA CYS A 262 -19.77 9.58 0.65
C CYS A 262 -18.42 9.05 0.19
N TYR A 263 -17.50 9.94 -0.20
CA TYR A 263 -16.18 9.56 -0.66
C TYR A 263 -15.34 8.92 0.45
N MET A 264 -15.27 9.53 1.64
CA MET A 264 -14.55 8.97 2.79
C MET A 264 -15.17 7.67 3.28
N GLY A 265 -16.50 7.56 3.26
CA GLY A 265 -17.21 6.32 3.56
C GLY A 265 -16.87 5.20 2.57
N SER A 266 -16.76 5.52 1.27
CA SER A 266 -16.30 4.57 0.27
C SER A 266 -14.86 4.11 0.54
N MET A 267 -13.95 5.04 0.81
CA MET A 267 -12.55 4.72 1.12
C MET A 267 -12.43 3.86 2.37
N LEU A 268 -13.16 4.21 3.44
CA LEU A 268 -13.19 3.44 4.68
C LEU A 268 -13.74 2.03 4.44
N TRP A 269 -14.79 1.87 3.63
CA TRP A 269 -15.33 0.56 3.28
C TRP A 269 -14.33 -0.28 2.48
N LEU A 270 -13.67 0.29 1.47
CA LEU A 270 -12.64 -0.44 0.71
C LEU A 270 -11.48 -0.88 1.63
N PHE A 271 -11.00 0.01 2.52
CA PHE A 271 -9.94 -0.31 3.48
C PHE A 271 -10.38 -1.33 4.55
N ALA A 272 -11.62 -1.22 5.05
CA ALA A 272 -12.17 -2.16 6.04
C ALA A 272 -12.41 -3.54 5.43
N ARG A 273 -12.94 -3.60 4.19
CA ARG A 273 -13.09 -4.85 3.44
C ARG A 273 -11.73 -5.50 3.24
N PHE A 274 -10.72 -4.72 2.87
CA PHE A 274 -9.33 -5.20 2.77
C PHE A 274 -8.83 -5.75 4.12
N PHE A 275 -8.99 -4.98 5.21
CA PHE A 275 -8.53 -5.37 6.54
C PHE A 275 -9.20 -6.67 7.03
N TYR A 276 -10.52 -6.76 6.89
CA TYR A 276 -11.29 -7.94 7.29
C TYR A 276 -10.84 -9.20 6.55
N HIS A 277 -10.74 -9.14 5.22
CA HIS A 277 -10.34 -10.32 4.44
C HIS A 277 -8.89 -10.73 4.69
N ARG A 278 -8.00 -9.76 4.94
CA ARG A 278 -6.57 -10.01 5.11
C ARG A 278 -6.18 -10.47 6.51
N TYR A 279 -6.71 -9.84 7.55
CA TYR A 279 -6.27 -10.03 8.94
C TYR A 279 -7.23 -10.87 9.78
N ILE A 280 -8.54 -10.82 9.48
CA ILE A 280 -9.54 -11.58 10.25
C ILE A 280 -9.81 -12.92 9.56
N LYS A 281 -10.16 -12.90 8.27
CA LYS A 281 -10.54 -14.10 7.52
C LYS A 281 -9.33 -14.91 7.03
N ASN A 282 -8.13 -14.31 6.98
CA ASN A 282 -6.92 -14.89 6.37
C ASN A 282 -7.18 -15.48 4.97
N ASP A 283 -7.99 -14.80 4.15
CA ASP A 283 -8.39 -15.30 2.83
C ASP A 283 -7.41 -14.85 1.74
N ASP A 284 -6.44 -15.70 1.43
CA ASP A 284 -5.42 -15.46 0.40
C ASP A 284 -5.93 -15.60 -1.05
N ARG A 285 -7.21 -15.99 -1.26
CA ARG A 285 -7.79 -16.27 -2.58
C ARG A 285 -8.38 -15.05 -3.28
N ILE A 286 -8.78 -14.03 -2.52
CA ILE A 286 -9.23 -12.77 -3.10
C ILE A 286 -7.95 -12.05 -3.50
N GLY A 287 -7.77 -11.77 -4.80
CA GLY A 287 -6.65 -10.98 -5.30
C GLY A 287 -6.58 -9.67 -4.52
N LEU A 288 -5.71 -9.63 -3.51
CA LEU A 288 -5.57 -8.56 -2.53
C LEU A 288 -4.86 -7.39 -3.19
N GLU A 289 -5.66 -6.73 -3.99
CA GLU A 289 -5.43 -5.53 -4.71
C GLU A 289 -5.31 -4.34 -3.71
N GLY A 290 -4.11 -4.10 -3.12
CA GLY A 290 -3.73 -2.76 -2.58
C GLY A 290 -2.27 -2.50 -2.18
N VAL A 291 -1.56 -3.53 -1.73
CA VAL A 291 -0.14 -3.60 -1.27
C VAL A 291 0.46 -2.42 -0.48
N ILE A 292 0.78 -2.72 0.78
CA ILE A 292 2.18 -2.95 1.20
C ILE A 292 2.24 -4.39 1.69
N THR A 293 3.04 -5.25 1.05
CA THR A 293 3.21 -6.62 1.49
C THR A 293 3.94 -6.59 2.81
N THR A 294 3.22 -6.79 3.91
CA THR A 294 3.73 -7.59 5.01
C THR A 294 3.98 -8.99 4.46
N LYS A 295 5.06 -9.15 3.70
CA LYS A 295 5.92 -10.26 4.07
C LYS A 295 6.42 -9.88 5.48
N ALA A 296 5.61 -10.19 6.49
CA ALA A 296 6.07 -11.21 7.40
C ALA A 296 6.36 -12.43 6.50
N PHE A 297 7.53 -12.40 5.86
CA PHE A 297 8.33 -13.59 5.78
C PHE A 297 8.67 -13.75 7.25
N ASP A 298 7.77 -14.39 7.98
CA ASP A 298 8.15 -15.13 9.14
C ASP A 298 8.16 -16.54 8.59
N PRO A 299 9.24 -16.95 7.90
CA PRO A 299 9.33 -18.31 7.44
C PRO A 299 9.31 -19.09 8.75
N GLN A 300 8.37 -20.01 8.86
CA GLN A 300 8.46 -20.98 9.94
C GLN A 300 9.67 -21.84 9.61
N TYR A 301 10.82 -21.39 10.11
CA TYR A 301 12.06 -22.12 10.06
C TYR A 301 12.00 -23.14 11.19
N ALA A 302 11.92 -24.41 10.84
CA ALA A 302 12.31 -25.44 11.79
C ALA A 302 13.82 -25.66 11.62
N SER A 303 14.59 -25.23 12.62
CA SER A 303 16.03 -25.41 12.68
C SER A 303 16.37 -26.47 13.71
N PHE A 304 17.11 -27.48 13.27
CA PHE A 304 17.64 -28.56 14.08
C PHE A 304 19.16 -28.43 14.13
N HIS A 305 19.75 -28.67 15.29
CA HIS A 305 21.19 -28.58 15.47
C HIS A 305 21.70 -29.77 16.27
N GLY A 306 22.97 -30.09 16.08
CA GLY A 306 23.65 -31.12 16.84
C GLY A 306 25.12 -31.19 16.48
N THR A 307 25.80 -32.16 17.09
CA THR A 307 27.21 -32.44 16.83
C THR A 307 27.33 -33.90 16.44
N VAL A 308 28.17 -34.18 15.44
CA VAL A 308 28.50 -35.54 15.03
C VAL A 308 30.01 -35.71 14.98
N GLU A 309 30.50 -36.89 15.32
CA GLU A 309 31.90 -37.26 15.17
C GLU A 309 32.06 -38.03 13.85
N LEU A 310 33.03 -37.62 13.03
CA LEU A 310 33.30 -38.25 11.75
C LEU A 310 34.05 -39.56 11.95
N ASN A 311 33.71 -40.57 11.16
CA ASN A 311 34.40 -41.85 11.15
C ASN A 311 35.83 -41.73 10.59
N GLU A 312 36.54 -42.86 10.54
CA GLU A 312 37.91 -42.94 10.02
C GLU A 312 38.05 -42.50 8.55
N SER A 313 36.96 -42.53 7.77
CA SER A 313 36.91 -42.06 6.38
C SER A 313 36.40 -40.61 6.25
N GLY A 314 36.30 -39.85 7.34
CA GLY A 314 35.92 -38.44 7.30
C GLY A 314 34.45 -38.19 6.97
N CYS A 315 33.59 -39.18 7.21
CA CYS A 315 32.18 -39.20 6.86
C CYS A 315 31.29 -39.42 8.10
N ALA A 316 30.05 -38.95 8.05
CA ALA A 316 29.04 -39.27 9.06
C ALA A 316 27.61 -39.21 8.48
N GLN A 317 26.73 -40.06 9.01
CA GLN A 317 25.29 -40.00 8.75
C GLN A 317 24.59 -39.36 9.95
N ILE A 318 23.83 -38.31 9.69
CA ILE A 318 23.13 -37.53 10.71
C ILE A 318 21.64 -37.86 10.65
N VAL A 319 21.11 -38.40 11.75
CA VAL A 319 19.70 -38.74 11.90
C VAL A 319 18.97 -37.55 12.52
N LEU A 320 17.92 -37.06 11.84
CA LEU A 320 17.12 -35.95 12.31
C LEU A 320 16.05 -36.41 13.32
N PRO A 321 15.65 -35.54 14.27
CA PRO A 321 14.57 -35.83 15.21
C PRO A 321 13.23 -36.11 14.50
N GLU A 322 12.31 -36.82 15.17
CA GLU A 322 11.00 -37.13 14.59
C GLU A 322 10.17 -35.88 14.24
N SER A 323 10.38 -34.78 14.97
CA SER A 323 9.78 -33.48 14.65
C SER A 323 10.23 -32.91 13.29
N ALA A 324 11.38 -33.32 12.76
CA ALA A 324 11.78 -32.97 11.39
C ALA A 324 10.99 -33.76 10.34
N LYS A 325 10.62 -35.03 10.62
CA LYS A 325 9.81 -35.86 9.73
C LYS A 325 8.42 -35.26 9.50
N SER A 326 7.78 -34.77 10.58
CA SER A 326 6.43 -34.21 10.50
C SER A 326 6.39 -32.93 9.66
N VAL A 327 7.45 -32.12 9.72
CA VAL A 327 7.62 -30.91 8.91
C VAL A 327 7.85 -31.26 7.43
N MET A 328 8.62 -32.31 7.14
CA MET A 328 8.91 -32.75 5.77
C MET A 328 7.74 -33.50 5.09
N LYS A 329 6.96 -34.30 5.84
CA LYS A 329 5.83 -35.09 5.29
C LYS A 329 4.63 -34.24 4.86
N ARG A 330 4.45 -33.03 5.39
CA ARG A 330 3.21 -32.25 5.20
C ARG A 330 3.01 -31.66 3.80
N THR A 331 4.02 -31.64 2.92
CA THR A 331 3.85 -31.22 1.51
C THR A 331 5.05 -31.66 0.67
N PRO A 332 4.94 -32.68 -0.20
CA PRO A 332 6.09 -33.31 -0.86
C PRO A 332 6.75 -32.48 -1.99
N SER A 333 6.41 -31.20 -2.18
CA SER A 333 6.63 -30.56 -3.48
C SER A 333 7.37 -29.22 -3.49
N LYS A 334 7.80 -28.65 -2.34
CA LYS A 334 8.68 -27.44 -2.27
C LYS A 334 9.04 -27.10 -0.81
N VAL A 335 10.08 -27.74 -0.28
CA VAL A 335 10.76 -27.31 0.95
C VAL A 335 12.15 -26.87 0.54
N ASN A 336 12.52 -25.61 0.82
CA ASN A 336 13.92 -25.21 0.67
C ASN A 336 14.66 -25.70 1.91
N VAL A 337 15.80 -26.35 1.69
CA VAL A 337 16.60 -26.94 2.75
C VAL A 337 17.97 -26.28 2.75
N MET A 338 18.47 -25.94 3.92
CA MET A 338 19.80 -25.36 4.10
C MET A 338 20.56 -26.16 5.16
N TYR A 339 21.80 -26.50 4.83
CA TYR A 339 22.74 -27.20 5.70
C TYR A 339 23.88 -26.24 6.02
N LEU A 340 24.23 -26.13 7.30
CA LEU A 340 25.43 -25.45 7.76
C LEU A 340 26.28 -26.46 8.53
N LEU A 341 27.54 -26.59 8.13
CA LEU A 341 28.52 -27.48 8.76
C LEU A 341 29.66 -26.63 9.29
N THR A 342 29.97 -26.78 10.58
CA THR A 342 31.03 -26.05 11.26
C THR A 342 32.03 -27.07 11.82
N PRO A 343 33.26 -27.13 11.30
CA PRO A 343 34.27 -28.05 11.82
C PRO A 343 34.74 -27.59 13.20
N VAL A 344 34.95 -28.55 14.12
CA VAL A 344 35.35 -28.28 15.51
C VAL A 344 36.76 -28.82 15.75
N GLY A 345 37.67 -27.94 16.13
CA GLY A 345 39.03 -28.32 16.55
C GLY A 345 40.01 -28.70 15.43
N ALA A 346 39.61 -28.63 14.16
CA ALA A 346 40.49 -28.81 13.00
C ALA A 346 39.93 -28.09 11.76
N ARG A 347 40.80 -27.64 10.85
CA ARG A 347 40.39 -27.05 9.57
C ARG A 347 39.98 -28.16 8.58
N MET A 348 38.78 -28.08 8.02
CA MET A 348 38.24 -29.04 7.05
C MET A 348 37.71 -28.28 5.82
N PRO A 349 38.57 -27.93 4.85
CA PRO A 349 38.18 -27.13 3.69
C PRO A 349 37.28 -27.89 2.70
N ASP A 350 37.36 -29.22 2.70
CA ASP A 350 36.64 -30.10 1.78
C ASP A 350 35.36 -30.68 2.39
N LEU A 351 34.84 -30.10 3.49
CA LEU A 351 33.67 -30.62 4.18
C LEU A 351 32.38 -30.25 3.41
N PHE A 352 31.60 -31.23 2.98
CA PHE A 352 30.34 -31.02 2.25
C PHE A 352 29.24 -32.04 2.61
N VAL A 353 28.01 -31.71 2.27
CA VAL A 353 26.86 -32.62 2.37
C VAL A 353 26.88 -33.55 1.16
N SER A 354 27.21 -34.83 1.37
CA SER A 354 27.32 -35.82 0.31
C SER A 354 25.96 -36.38 -0.13
N ARG A 355 24.97 -36.33 0.77
CA ARG A 355 23.61 -36.81 0.49
C ARG A 355 22.61 -35.93 1.23
N GLU A 356 21.70 -35.29 0.48
CA GLU A 356 20.60 -34.49 1.03
C GLU A 356 19.57 -35.38 1.78
N VAL A 357 18.56 -34.78 2.41
CA VAL A 357 17.58 -35.54 3.22
C VAL A 357 16.61 -36.33 2.33
N PHE A 358 16.48 -37.63 2.59
CA PHE A 358 15.52 -38.52 1.91
C PHE A 358 14.41 -38.96 2.87
N THR A 359 13.15 -38.89 2.43
CA THR A 359 12.04 -39.69 2.96
C THR A 359 11.72 -40.75 1.90
N LYS A 360 11.95 -42.04 2.19
CA LYS A 360 11.65 -43.12 1.25
C LYS A 360 10.13 -43.13 1.00
N ASN A 361 9.67 -42.69 -0.18
CA ASN A 361 8.35 -43.06 -0.72
C ASN A 361 8.15 -42.76 -2.21
N THR A 362 9.23 -42.74 -2.99
CA THR A 362 9.13 -42.87 -4.46
C THR A 362 10.21 -43.85 -4.88
N ASP A 363 9.82 -44.85 -5.67
CA ASP A 363 10.59 -46.01 -6.16
C ASP A 363 10.70 -47.24 -5.24
N ALA A 364 9.55 -47.77 -4.80
CA ALA A 364 9.42 -49.17 -4.38
C ALA A 364 8.33 -49.88 -5.20
N THR A 365 8.57 -50.09 -6.49
CA THR A 365 7.94 -51.20 -7.22
C THR A 365 8.94 -52.35 -7.26
N ALA A 366 8.92 -53.19 -6.23
CA ALA A 366 9.18 -54.62 -6.26
C ALA A 366 9.44 -55.09 -4.82
N GLU A 367 8.62 -56.05 -4.40
CA GLU A 367 8.80 -56.94 -3.26
C GLU A 367 8.54 -56.34 -1.87
N GLY A 368 7.46 -56.84 -1.26
CA GLY A 368 6.93 -56.39 0.00
C GLY A 368 7.83 -56.73 1.18
N ILE A 369 8.15 -55.72 1.98
CA ILE A 369 8.61 -55.83 3.36
C ILE A 369 8.07 -54.63 4.16
N GLN A 370 7.49 -54.94 5.32
CA GLN A 370 7.10 -54.13 6.48
C GLN A 370 7.43 -52.62 6.51
N GLU A 371 6.48 -51.84 7.06
CA GLU A 371 6.65 -50.47 7.56
C GLU A 371 7.85 -50.36 8.51
N ALA A 372 9.04 -50.13 7.97
CA ALA A 372 10.20 -49.75 8.76
C ALA A 372 10.15 -48.25 9.00
N ASN A 373 10.23 -47.88 10.28
CA ASN A 373 10.26 -46.54 10.84
C ASN A 373 11.42 -45.68 10.27
N SER A 374 11.36 -45.26 9.00
CA SER A 374 12.50 -44.60 8.35
C SER A 374 12.72 -43.20 8.92
N SER A 375 13.83 -43.01 9.62
CA SER A 375 14.29 -41.72 10.12
C SER A 375 14.83 -40.84 8.99
N ALA A 376 14.39 -39.57 8.95
CA ALA A 376 14.92 -38.59 8.00
C ALA A 376 16.40 -38.39 8.34
N SER A 377 17.31 -38.57 7.38
CA SER A 377 18.74 -38.43 7.61
C SER A 377 19.43 -37.82 6.39
N PHE A 378 20.58 -37.18 6.63
CA PHE A 378 21.48 -36.68 5.59
C PHE A 378 22.92 -37.12 5.89
N ALA A 379 23.79 -37.11 4.88
CA ALA A 379 25.17 -37.55 5.03
C ALA A 379 26.16 -36.42 4.73
N VAL A 380 27.29 -36.44 5.43
CA VAL A 380 28.38 -35.48 5.33
C VAL A 380 29.67 -36.23 5.00
N ALA A 381 30.52 -35.66 4.15
CA ALA A 381 31.80 -36.22 3.73
C ALA A 381 32.88 -35.14 3.57
N GLY A 382 34.12 -35.57 3.37
CA GLY A 382 35.27 -34.68 3.13
C GLY A 382 35.81 -33.97 4.37
N GLY A 383 35.46 -34.46 5.56
CA GLY A 383 36.03 -33.98 6.82
C GLY A 383 37.26 -34.78 7.27
N ALA A 384 37.90 -34.32 8.35
CA ALA A 384 39.03 -35.02 8.94
C ALA A 384 38.57 -36.18 9.85
N ALA A 385 39.26 -37.32 9.77
CA ALA A 385 38.96 -38.52 10.55
C ALA A 385 38.92 -38.26 12.07
N ASN A 386 37.94 -38.83 12.77
CA ASN A 386 37.76 -38.74 14.22
C ASN A 386 37.69 -37.28 14.75
N LYS A 387 37.19 -36.37 13.91
CA LYS A 387 36.95 -34.97 14.30
C LYS A 387 35.45 -34.67 14.35
N LYS A 388 35.11 -33.69 15.18
CA LYS A 388 33.72 -33.30 15.40
C LYS A 388 33.30 -32.22 14.41
N VAL A 389 32.05 -32.31 13.97
CA VAL A 389 31.39 -31.32 13.13
C VAL A 389 30.09 -30.94 13.82
N CYS A 390 29.92 -29.65 14.10
CA CYS A 390 28.62 -29.10 14.45
C CYS A 390 27.81 -28.93 13.17
N TRP A 391 26.56 -29.35 13.19
CA TRP A 391 25.65 -29.25 12.05
C TRP A 391 24.40 -28.49 12.44
N GLN A 392 23.88 -27.72 11.49
CA GLN A 392 22.57 -27.09 11.57
C GLN A 392 21.81 -27.41 10.29
N PHE A 393 20.62 -27.95 10.47
CA PHE A 393 19.67 -28.28 9.42
C PHE A 393 18.48 -27.32 9.54
N THR A 394 18.26 -26.48 8.52
CA THR A 394 17.13 -25.56 8.48
C THR A 394 16.23 -25.90 7.31
N CYS A 395 14.93 -26.04 7.57
CA CYS A 395 13.94 -26.18 6.51
C CYS A 395 13.01 -24.97 6.47
N GLU A 396 12.78 -24.45 5.28
CA GLU A 396 11.89 -23.34 4.98
C GLU A 396 10.62 -23.91 4.33
N HIS A 397 9.47 -23.69 4.97
CA HIS A 397 8.18 -24.04 4.40
C HIS A 397 7.77 -23.02 3.33
N VAL A 398 7.75 -23.43 2.05
CA VAL A 398 7.30 -22.58 0.95
C VAL A 398 5.83 -22.89 0.66
N SER A 399 4.91 -22.26 1.38
CA SER A 399 3.49 -22.29 0.98
C SER A 399 3.31 -21.57 -0.36
N LYS A 400 2.88 -22.29 -1.42
CA LYS A 400 2.28 -21.69 -2.62
C LYS A 400 1.23 -22.60 -3.26
N LYS A 401 0.05 -22.03 -3.57
CA LYS A 401 -0.83 -22.50 -4.67
C LYS A 401 -0.37 -21.83 -5.98
N VAL A 402 0.29 -22.55 -6.90
CA VAL A 402 -0.17 -23.34 -8.09
C VAL A 402 -0.62 -22.42 -9.25
N THR A 403 0.02 -22.44 -10.43
CA THR A 403 -0.25 -23.39 -11.54
C THR A 403 0.94 -23.58 -12.47
N SER A 404 0.96 -24.75 -13.12
CA SER A 404 1.95 -25.24 -14.08
C SER A 404 1.92 -24.48 -15.41
N ASN A 405 3.07 -24.35 -16.08
CA ASN A 405 3.35 -25.14 -17.26
C ASN A 405 4.77 -24.90 -17.79
N ASN A 406 5.35 -26.00 -18.25
CA ASN A 406 6.49 -26.15 -19.13
C ASN A 406 7.83 -25.60 -18.63
N ARG A 407 8.72 -26.52 -18.24
CA ARG A 407 10.13 -26.49 -18.68
C ARG A 407 10.70 -27.92 -18.75
N PRO A 408 11.66 -28.16 -19.64
CA PRO A 408 11.99 -29.47 -20.19
C PRO A 408 12.75 -30.34 -19.20
N GLN A 409 12.58 -31.66 -19.34
CA GLN A 409 13.45 -32.65 -18.70
C GLN A 409 14.89 -32.43 -19.15
N LEU A 410 15.78 -32.21 -18.18
CA LEU A 410 17.22 -32.37 -18.38
C LEU A 410 17.60 -33.82 -18.03
N PRO A 411 18.55 -34.42 -18.76
CA PRO A 411 18.77 -35.86 -18.75
C PRO A 411 19.44 -36.30 -17.45
N CYS A 412 18.92 -37.38 -16.86
CA CYS A 412 19.57 -38.10 -15.77
C CYS A 412 20.95 -38.62 -16.22
N CYS A 413 21.99 -38.27 -15.47
CA CYS A 413 23.24 -39.02 -15.51
C CYS A 413 23.01 -40.41 -14.90
N LYS A 414 23.50 -41.41 -15.61
CA LYS A 414 23.38 -42.84 -15.33
C LYS A 414 24.13 -43.22 -14.05
N SER A 415 23.57 -44.18 -13.33
CA SER A 415 24.25 -44.95 -12.29
C SER A 415 25.51 -45.63 -12.85
N ALA A 416 26.55 -45.66 -12.02
CA ALA A 416 27.82 -46.31 -12.28
C ALA A 416 27.69 -47.81 -12.62
N GLN A 417 28.62 -48.28 -13.45
CA GLN A 417 29.28 -49.57 -13.30
C GLN A 417 30.74 -49.29 -12.96
#